data_AF-A0A389MSV9-F1
#
_entry.id   AF-A0A389MSV9-F1
#
_cell.length_a   1.000
_cell.length_b   1.000
_cell.length_c   1.000
_cell.angle_alpha   90.00
_cell.angle_beta   90.00
_cell.angle_gamma   90.00
#
_symmetry.space_group_name_H-M   'P 1'
#
loop_
_entity.id
_entity.type
_entity.pdbx_description
1 polymer ?
#
loop_
_entity_poly.entity_id
_entity_poly.type
_entity_poly.pdbx_seq_one_letter_code
_entity_poly.pdbx_strand_id
1 'polypeptide(L)'
;MPSLQEQARDEAYASAPIGAEPRSMVELYATGFDVPLFFLAGVEDDTPVVLEDGTTVTALACAFRFTPPGADKTGPTPAKLGVDNVSGKILPYLKAATGAISVTYRAYLGDDYGTVVDLIEGLKLKRATVAAATVDGELSFEEIATQAFPRRTYDLDTYGALWNA
;
A
#
# COMPACT_ATOMS: atom_id res chain seq x y z
N MET A 1 18.40 4.77 17.74
CA MET A 1 19.20 4.07 16.70
C MET A 1 18.30 3.92 15.48
N PRO A 2 18.79 4.14 14.26
CA PRO A 2 17.99 3.88 13.06
C PRO A 2 17.61 2.39 13.03
N SER A 3 16.38 2.10 12.62
CA SER A 3 15.86 0.75 12.42
C SER A 3 16.66 0.02 11.32
N LEU A 4 16.59 -1.31 11.30
CA LEU A 4 17.24 -2.11 10.24
C LEU A 4 16.75 -1.72 8.83
N GLN A 5 15.48 -1.31 8.72
CA GLN A 5 14.89 -0.81 7.47
C GLN A 5 15.52 0.51 7.04
N GLU A 6 15.73 1.44 7.97
CA GLU A 6 16.41 2.71 7.69
C GLU A 6 17.88 2.50 7.31
N GLN A 7 18.58 1.56 7.95
CA GLN A 7 19.97 1.23 7.61
C GLN A 7 20.06 0.58 6.22
N ALA A 8 19.18 -0.37 5.89
CA ALA A 8 19.12 -1.00 4.57
C ALA A 8 18.80 0.03 3.47
N ARG A 9 17.88 0.96 3.74
CA ARG A 9 17.55 2.05 2.83
C ARG A 9 18.73 2.99 2.60
N ASP A 10 19.41 3.41 3.66
CA ASP A 10 20.56 4.32 3.56
C ASP A 10 21.75 3.67 2.83
N GLU A 11 21.98 2.37 3.02
CA GLU A 11 23.01 1.61 2.29
C GLU A 11 22.68 1.48 0.79
N ALA A 12 21.42 1.20 0.45
CA ALA A 12 20.95 1.18 -0.94
C ALA A 12 21.12 2.56 -1.62
N TYR A 13 20.81 3.65 -0.92
CA TYR A 13 21.05 5.00 -1.42
C TYR A 13 22.54 5.32 -1.57
N ALA A 14 23.39 4.88 -0.63
CA ALA A 14 24.83 5.11 -0.69
C ALA A 14 25.51 4.36 -1.85
N SER A 15 24.97 3.20 -2.25
CA SER A 15 25.46 2.40 -3.38
C SER A 15 24.87 2.81 -4.73
N ALA A 16 23.90 3.73 -4.77
CA ALA A 16 23.21 4.10 -5.99
C ALA A 16 24.15 4.85 -6.96
N PRO A 17 24.12 4.52 -8.27
CA PRO A 17 24.84 5.32 -9.26
C PRO A 17 24.30 6.76 -9.29
N ILE A 18 25.18 7.73 -9.53
CA ILE A 18 24.82 9.15 -9.63
C ILE A 18 23.74 9.32 -10.71
N GLY A 19 22.56 9.81 -10.33
CA GLY A 19 21.43 10.05 -11.22
C GLY A 19 20.33 8.97 -11.20
N ALA A 20 20.45 7.90 -10.42
CA ALA A 20 19.38 6.94 -10.22
C ALA A 20 18.32 7.47 -9.23
N GLU A 21 17.34 8.21 -9.74
CA GLU A 21 16.19 8.61 -8.94
C GLU A 21 15.32 7.38 -8.62
N PRO A 22 14.85 7.22 -7.37
CA PRO A 22 13.97 6.11 -7.01
C PRO A 22 12.67 6.17 -7.82
N ARG A 23 12.27 5.03 -8.39
CA ARG A 23 10.99 4.89 -9.09
C ARG A 23 9.96 4.24 -8.21
N SER A 24 8.91 5.00 -7.91
CA SER A 24 7.79 4.51 -7.12
C SER A 24 6.82 3.72 -7.98
N MET A 25 6.41 2.57 -7.47
CA MET A 25 5.30 1.77 -7.99
C MET A 25 4.27 1.54 -6.89
N VAL A 26 2.98 1.59 -7.24
CA VAL A 26 1.90 1.19 -6.35
C VAL A 26 1.10 0.06 -6.99
N GLU A 27 0.86 -0.98 -6.21
CA GLU A 27 -0.02 -2.08 -6.56
C GLU A 27 -1.34 -1.93 -5.82
N LEU A 28 -2.44 -2.12 -6.55
CA LEU A 28 -3.80 -2.14 -6.02
C LEU A 28 -4.44 -3.49 -6.32
N TYR A 29 -4.96 -4.13 -5.29
CA TYR A 29 -5.67 -5.39 -5.40
C TYR A 29 -6.96 -5.36 -4.59
N ALA A 30 -8.06 -5.83 -5.18
CA ALA A 30 -9.32 -6.01 -4.46
C ALA A 30 -10.04 -7.25 -4.97
N THR A 31 -10.88 -7.84 -4.12
CA THR A 31 -11.85 -8.83 -4.58
C THR A 31 -12.74 -8.18 -5.65
N GLY A 32 -12.80 -8.81 -6.83
CA GLY A 32 -13.46 -8.24 -8.02
C GLY A 32 -12.51 -7.77 -9.10
N PHE A 33 -11.20 -7.74 -8.84
CA PHE A 33 -10.18 -7.52 -9.89
C PHE A 33 -9.81 -8.87 -10.50
N ASP A 34 -9.85 -8.99 -11.83
CA ASP A 34 -9.32 -10.16 -12.53
C ASP A 34 -7.79 -10.27 -12.36
N VAL A 35 -7.10 -9.13 -12.36
CA VAL A 35 -5.65 -9.01 -12.15
C VAL A 35 -5.34 -7.79 -11.28
N PRO A 36 -4.29 -7.83 -10.44
CA PRO A 36 -3.84 -6.65 -9.71
C PRO A 36 -3.45 -5.51 -10.66
N LEU A 37 -3.65 -4.28 -10.21
CA LEU A 37 -3.34 -3.07 -10.96
C LEU A 37 -2.01 -2.49 -10.48
N PHE A 38 -1.07 -2.29 -11.40
CA PHE A 38 0.25 -1.74 -11.10
C PHE A 38 0.37 -0.36 -11.74
N PHE A 39 0.65 0.67 -10.95
CA PHE A 39 0.96 2.01 -11.43
C PHE A 39 2.42 2.35 -11.17
N LEU A 40 3.12 2.81 -12.21
CA LEU A 40 4.51 3.23 -12.15
C LEU A 40 4.60 4.74 -12.42
N ALA A 41 5.25 5.45 -11.51
CA ALA A 41 5.50 6.88 -11.64
C ALA A 41 6.83 7.15 -12.36
N GLY A 42 6.91 8.26 -13.09
CA GLY A 42 8.15 8.72 -13.74
C GLY A 42 8.47 8.04 -15.07
N VAL A 43 7.51 7.34 -15.68
CA VAL A 43 7.62 6.75 -17.02
C VAL A 43 6.58 7.33 -17.97
N GLU A 44 6.90 7.38 -19.26
CA GLU A 44 5.97 7.85 -20.31
C GLU A 44 5.03 6.75 -20.78
N ASP A 45 5.53 5.50 -20.86
CA ASP A 45 4.82 4.34 -21.40
C ASP A 45 4.70 3.19 -20.40
N ASP A 46 3.65 2.37 -20.59
CA ASP A 46 3.44 1.16 -19.81
C ASP A 46 4.64 0.20 -19.99
N THR A 47 5.22 -0.25 -18.88
CA THR A 47 6.53 -0.92 -18.85
C THR A 47 6.42 -2.29 -18.17
N PRO A 48 7.01 -3.37 -18.74
CA PRO A 48 7.11 -4.65 -18.04
C PRO A 48 8.07 -4.54 -16.86
N VAL A 49 7.62 -4.97 -15.69
CA VAL A 49 8.38 -4.96 -14.43
C VAL A 49 8.44 -6.38 -13.89
N VAL A 50 9.63 -6.82 -13.47
CA VAL A 50 9.82 -8.11 -12.79
C VAL A 50 9.67 -7.89 -11.29
N LEU A 51 8.74 -8.60 -10.65
CA LEU A 51 8.52 -8.55 -9.22
C LEU A 51 9.52 -9.43 -8.47
N GLU A 52 9.54 -9.30 -7.13
CA GLU A 52 10.44 -10.02 -6.23
C GLU A 52 10.25 -11.55 -6.27
N ASP A 53 9.06 -12.02 -6.66
CA ASP A 53 8.74 -13.44 -6.86
C ASP A 53 9.18 -13.97 -8.24
N GLY A 54 9.78 -13.13 -9.08
CA GLY A 54 10.18 -13.44 -10.45
C GLY A 54 9.06 -13.30 -11.48
N THR A 55 7.85 -12.91 -11.08
CA THR A 55 6.71 -12.71 -11.98
C THR A 55 6.89 -11.41 -12.77
N THR A 56 6.71 -11.46 -14.09
CA THR A 56 6.67 -10.24 -14.91
C THR A 56 5.24 -9.70 -14.98
N VAL A 57 5.06 -8.43 -14.62
CA VAL A 57 3.77 -7.72 -14.67
C VAL A 57 3.88 -6.48 -15.55
N THR A 58 2.76 -6.06 -16.13
CA THR A 58 2.69 -4.80 -16.89
C THR A 58 2.34 -3.66 -15.93
N ALA A 59 3.30 -2.76 -15.69
CA ALA A 59 3.09 -1.57 -14.88
C ALA A 59 2.61 -0.42 -15.78
N LEU A 60 1.46 0.14 -15.44
CA LEU A 60 0.86 1.23 -16.20
C LEU A 60 1.53 2.56 -15.85
N ALA A 61 1.89 3.34 -16.86
CA ALA A 61 2.37 4.70 -16.68
C ALA A 61 1.24 5.56 -16.11
N CYS A 62 1.43 6.02 -14.86
CA CYS A 62 0.46 6.86 -14.17
C CYS A 62 1.14 7.67 -13.07
N ALA A 63 0.89 8.98 -13.06
CA ALA A 63 1.37 9.84 -11.98
C ALA A 63 0.57 9.57 -10.70
N PHE A 64 1.28 9.36 -9.59
CA PHE A 64 0.67 9.27 -8.27
C PHE A 64 1.58 9.90 -7.22
N ARG A 65 0.99 10.22 -6.07
CA ARG A 65 1.64 10.75 -4.88
C ARG A 65 1.36 9.81 -3.73
N PHE A 66 2.41 9.23 -3.17
CA PHE A 66 2.31 8.41 -1.97
C PHE A 66 2.93 9.14 -0.79
N THR A 67 2.26 9.14 0.36
CA THR A 67 2.78 9.61 1.63
C THR A 67 2.81 8.43 2.59
N PRO A 68 3.99 7.97 3.03
CA PRO A 68 4.10 6.80 3.90
C PRO A 68 3.44 7.05 5.26
N PRO A 69 3.04 5.98 5.97
CA PRO A 69 2.52 6.11 7.32
C PRO A 69 3.63 6.61 8.25
N GLY A 70 3.26 7.44 9.21
CA GLY A 70 4.20 8.05 10.15
C GLY A 70 3.66 8.08 11.57
N ALA A 71 4.50 8.53 12.50
CA ALA A 71 4.10 8.84 13.86
C ALA A 71 4.57 10.26 14.18
N ASP A 72 3.63 11.14 14.53
CA ASP A 72 3.94 12.48 15.02
C ASP A 72 3.77 12.53 16.55
N LYS A 73 3.94 13.73 17.14
CA LYS A 73 3.80 13.93 18.59
C LYS A 73 2.35 13.75 19.10
N THR A 74 1.38 13.63 18.19
CA THR A 74 -0.05 13.62 18.44
C THR A 74 -0.67 12.25 18.16
N GLY A 75 0.01 11.39 17.39
CA GLY A 75 -0.35 9.99 17.20
C GLY A 75 0.14 9.39 15.87
N PRO A 76 -0.31 8.17 15.55
CA PRO A 76 -0.08 7.59 14.23
C PRO A 76 -0.81 8.40 13.15
N THR A 77 -0.10 8.75 12.09
CA THR A 77 -0.65 9.44 10.92
C THR A 77 -0.96 8.40 9.84
N PRO A 78 -2.17 8.40 9.24
CA PRO A 78 -2.52 7.48 8.17
C PRO A 78 -1.70 7.77 6.90
N ALA A 79 -1.41 6.72 6.15
CA ALA A 79 -0.79 6.85 4.84
C ALA A 79 -1.78 7.45 3.84
N LYS A 80 -1.27 8.13 2.80
CA LYS A 80 -2.11 8.75 1.77
C LYS A 80 -1.62 8.38 0.38
N LEU A 81 -2.56 8.13 -0.53
CA LEU A 81 -2.28 7.85 -1.93
C LEU A 81 -3.17 8.72 -2.81
N GLY A 82 -2.59 9.64 -3.57
CA GLY A 82 -3.28 10.41 -4.60
C GLY A 82 -2.89 9.89 -5.98
N VAL A 83 -3.83 9.43 -6.79
CA VAL A 83 -3.57 8.93 -8.16
C VAL A 83 -4.18 9.90 -9.18
N ASP A 84 -3.50 10.10 -10.31
CA ASP A 84 -4.09 10.81 -11.45
C ASP A 84 -5.41 10.15 -11.89
N ASN A 85 -6.43 10.99 -12.05
CA ASN A 85 -7.73 10.57 -12.57
C ASN A 85 -8.03 11.14 -13.96
N VAL A 86 -7.17 12.00 -14.50
CA VAL A 86 -7.37 12.59 -15.84
C VAL A 86 -7.36 11.50 -16.90
N SER A 87 -6.50 10.50 -16.74
CA SER A 87 -6.46 9.31 -17.60
C SER A 87 -7.70 8.41 -17.49
N GLY A 88 -8.51 8.56 -16.43
CA GLY A 88 -9.71 7.74 -16.17
C GLY A 88 -9.43 6.26 -15.90
N LYS A 89 -8.15 5.84 -15.87
CA LYS A 89 -7.73 4.44 -15.73
C LYS A 89 -8.18 3.81 -14.41
N ILE A 90 -8.29 4.58 -13.33
CA ILE A 90 -8.57 4.06 -11.98
C ILE A 90 -10.07 3.88 -11.67
N LEU A 91 -10.96 4.67 -12.27
CA LEU A 91 -12.41 4.64 -12.00
C LEU A 91 -13.09 3.28 -12.24
N PRO A 92 -12.83 2.54 -13.34
CA PRO A 92 -13.48 1.25 -13.54
C PRO A 92 -13.11 0.25 -12.43
N TYR A 93 -11.85 0.25 -11.98
CA TYR A 93 -11.39 -0.62 -10.90
C TYR A 93 -12.02 -0.26 -9.55
N LEU A 94 -12.11 1.04 -9.22
CA LEU A 94 -12.79 1.48 -8.00
C LEU A 94 -14.27 1.08 -7.97
N LYS A 95 -14.94 1.05 -9.14
CA LYS A 95 -16.33 0.59 -9.26
C LYS A 95 -16.48 -0.93 -9.22
N ALA A 96 -15.48 -1.67 -9.71
CA ALA A 96 -15.47 -3.12 -9.75
C ALA A 96 -15.07 -3.75 -8.40
N ALA A 97 -14.40 -3.01 -7.52
CA ALA A 97 -14.01 -3.48 -6.20
C ALA A 97 -15.25 -3.84 -5.35
N THR A 98 -15.36 -5.11 -4.96
CA THR A 98 -16.44 -5.59 -4.07
C THR A 98 -15.96 -5.81 -2.63
N GLY A 99 -14.72 -5.44 -2.32
CA GLY A 99 -14.10 -5.62 -1.00
C GLY A 99 -13.05 -4.55 -0.68
N ALA A 100 -12.34 -4.74 0.42
CA ALA A 100 -11.26 -3.83 0.82
C ALA A 100 -10.13 -3.86 -0.22
N ILE A 101 -9.75 -2.69 -0.73
CA ILE A 101 -8.64 -2.54 -1.66
C ILE A 101 -7.34 -2.57 -0.86
N SER A 102 -6.52 -3.57 -1.13
CA SER A 102 -5.16 -3.70 -0.63
C SER A 102 -4.23 -2.86 -1.48
N VAL A 103 -3.30 -2.19 -0.82
CA VAL A 103 -2.32 -1.31 -1.44
C VAL A 103 -0.93 -1.77 -1.02
N THR A 104 -0.06 -1.98 -1.98
CA THR A 104 1.36 -2.25 -1.74
C THR A 104 2.18 -1.18 -2.44
N TYR A 105 3.04 -0.50 -1.69
CA TYR A 105 3.95 0.51 -2.21
C TYR A 105 5.35 -0.09 -2.38
N ARG A 106 5.98 0.18 -3.51
CA ARG A 106 7.36 -0.22 -3.83
C ARG A 106 8.13 0.97 -4.35
N ALA A 107 9.41 1.07 -4.01
CA ALA A 107 10.35 1.97 -4.64
C ALA A 107 11.52 1.16 -5.20
N TYR A 108 11.82 1.33 -6.48
CA TYR A 108 12.93 0.70 -7.17
C TYR A 108 14.10 1.67 -7.34
N LEU A 109 15.31 1.14 -7.46
CA LEU A 109 16.49 1.95 -7.70
C LEU A 109 16.65 2.27 -9.19
N GLY A 110 16.25 3.47 -9.61
CA GLY A 110 16.34 3.89 -11.01
C GLY A 110 15.49 3.03 -11.94
N ASP A 111 16.08 2.57 -13.05
CA ASP A 111 15.46 1.67 -14.03
C ASP A 111 15.66 0.17 -13.71
N ASP A 112 16.41 -0.15 -12.65
CA ASP A 112 16.56 -1.54 -12.20
C ASP A 112 15.37 -1.94 -11.32
N TYR A 113 14.35 -2.52 -11.95
CA TYR A 113 13.18 -3.04 -11.24
C TYR A 113 13.45 -4.35 -10.47
N GLY A 114 14.67 -4.90 -10.56
CA GLY A 114 15.07 -6.06 -9.75
C GLY A 114 15.45 -5.70 -8.30
N THR A 115 15.78 -4.43 -8.04
CA THR A 115 16.25 -3.97 -6.72
C THR A 115 15.22 -3.08 -6.05
N VAL A 116 14.53 -3.62 -5.03
CA VAL A 116 13.58 -2.86 -4.21
C VAL A 116 14.30 -2.13 -3.08
N VAL A 117 14.15 -0.81 -3.02
CA VAL A 117 14.74 0.09 -2.02
C VAL A 117 13.80 0.30 -0.83
N ASP A 118 12.49 0.32 -1.10
CA ASP A 118 11.46 0.48 -0.06
C ASP A 118 10.24 -0.35 -0.43
N LEU A 119 9.67 -1.05 0.55
CA LEU A 119 8.52 -1.93 0.40
C LEU A 119 7.59 -1.74 1.59
N ILE A 120 6.35 -1.35 1.32
CA ILE A 120 5.31 -1.23 2.33
C ILE A 120 4.10 -2.05 1.90
N GLU A 121 3.90 -3.17 2.59
CA GLU A 121 2.80 -4.10 2.37
C GLU A 121 1.70 -3.95 3.42
N GLY A 122 0.54 -4.54 3.15
CA GLY A 122 -0.53 -4.66 4.15
C GLY A 122 -1.34 -3.37 4.38
N LEU A 123 -1.15 -2.34 3.56
CA LEU A 123 -2.01 -1.15 3.60
C LEU A 123 -3.37 -1.49 3.00
N LYS A 124 -4.43 -0.98 3.63
CA LYS A 124 -5.82 -1.09 3.17
C LYS A 124 -6.37 0.30 2.93
N LEU A 125 -7.08 0.46 1.81
CA LEU A 125 -7.80 1.68 1.50
C LEU A 125 -9.02 1.82 2.41
N LYS A 126 -8.99 2.84 3.27
CA LYS A 126 -10.06 3.12 4.24
C LYS A 126 -11.12 4.04 3.65
N ARG A 127 -10.69 5.06 2.90
CA ARG A 127 -11.57 6.04 2.27
C ARG A 127 -10.94 6.54 0.98
N ALA A 128 -11.74 6.67 -0.07
CA ALA A 128 -11.33 7.32 -1.32
C ALA A 128 -12.24 8.52 -1.59
N THR A 129 -11.64 9.63 -2.00
CA THR A 129 -12.33 10.83 -2.48
C THR A 129 -11.99 10.98 -3.95
N VAL A 130 -13.00 10.92 -4.81
CA VAL A 130 -12.82 11.05 -6.26
C VAL A 130 -13.09 12.50 -6.65
N ALA A 131 -12.07 13.17 -7.17
CA ALA A 131 -12.18 14.47 -7.82
C ALA A 131 -12.02 14.33 -9.35
N ALA A 132 -12.29 15.41 -10.09
CA ALA A 132 -12.19 15.39 -11.54
C ALA A 132 -10.75 15.09 -12.04
N ALA A 133 -9.73 15.59 -11.33
CA ALA A 133 -8.33 15.44 -11.72
C ALA A 133 -7.58 14.36 -10.92
N THR A 134 -8.00 14.07 -9.69
CA THR A 134 -7.27 13.15 -8.79
C THR A 134 -8.24 12.24 -8.05
N VAL A 135 -7.75 11.05 -7.67
CA VAL A 135 -8.38 10.22 -6.66
C VAL A 135 -7.48 10.17 -5.44
N ASP A 136 -7.99 10.66 -4.30
CA ASP A 136 -7.26 10.75 -3.05
C ASP A 136 -7.76 9.69 -2.06
N GLY A 137 -6.88 8.76 -1.72
CA GLY A 137 -7.09 7.63 -0.82
C GLY A 137 -6.39 7.81 0.53
N GLU A 138 -7.11 7.53 1.62
CA GLU A 138 -6.54 7.35 2.95
C GLU A 138 -6.30 5.86 3.20
N LEU A 139 -5.08 5.51 3.57
CA LEU A 139 -4.59 4.16 3.78
C LEU A 139 -4.27 3.93 5.26
N SER A 140 -4.62 2.75 5.76
CA SER A 140 -4.23 2.31 7.10
C SER A 140 -3.82 0.85 7.07
N PHE A 141 -2.94 0.45 7.98
CA PHE A 141 -2.77 -0.98 8.26
C PHE A 141 -4.06 -1.57 8.80
N GLU A 142 -4.25 -2.87 8.61
CA GLU A 142 -5.35 -3.60 9.23
C GLU A 142 -5.20 -3.50 10.76
N GLU A 143 -6.19 -2.88 11.43
CA GLU A 143 -6.14 -2.70 12.88
C GLU A 143 -6.34 -4.04 13.59
N ILE A 144 -5.25 -4.71 13.93
CA ILE A 144 -5.27 -5.90 14.79
C ILE A 144 -5.69 -5.51 16.22
N ALA A 145 -5.44 -4.27 16.64
CA ALA A 145 -5.70 -3.78 18.00
C ALA A 145 -7.20 -3.62 18.35
N THR A 146 -8.08 -3.40 17.36
CA THR A 146 -9.53 -3.33 17.56
C THR A 146 -10.22 -4.69 17.43
N GLN A 147 -9.48 -5.75 17.08
CA GLN A 147 -9.99 -7.11 17.24
C GLN A 147 -9.96 -7.50 18.72
N ALA A 148 -11.14 -7.76 19.29
CA ALA A 148 -11.27 -8.17 20.69
C ALA A 148 -10.37 -9.38 21.00
N PHE A 149 -9.42 -9.20 21.91
CA PHE A 149 -8.53 -10.25 22.39
C PHE A 149 -8.64 -10.33 23.92
N PRO A 150 -8.98 -11.49 24.52
CA PRO A 150 -9.31 -12.79 23.93
C PRO A 150 -10.76 -12.89 23.41
N ARG A 151 -10.98 -13.65 22.31
CA ARG A 151 -12.30 -13.94 21.70
C ARG A 151 -13.17 -14.93 22.50
N ARG A 152 -13.05 -14.96 23.84
CA ARG A 152 -13.93 -15.77 24.68
C ARG A 152 -15.01 -14.86 25.26
N THR A 153 -16.20 -14.95 24.69
CA THR A 153 -17.40 -14.45 25.36
C THR A 153 -17.66 -15.37 26.55
N TYR A 154 -17.72 -14.81 27.75
CA TYR A 154 -18.18 -15.55 28.92
C TYR A 154 -19.66 -15.88 28.69
N ASP A 155 -19.95 -17.16 28.54
CA ASP A 155 -21.29 -17.70 28.40
C ASP A 155 -21.64 -18.51 29.67
N LEU A 156 -22.93 -18.57 30.00
CA LEU A 156 -23.43 -19.27 31.19
C LEU A 156 -23.23 -20.79 31.11
N ASP A 157 -23.18 -21.36 29.90
CA ASP A 157 -22.91 -22.78 29.66
C ASP A 157 -21.45 -23.14 30.02
N THR A 158 -20.51 -22.22 29.74
CA THR A 158 -19.07 -22.39 30.05
C THR A 158 -18.70 -21.93 31.46
N TYR A 159 -19.42 -20.96 32.04
CA TYR A 159 -19.11 -20.36 33.34
C TYR A 159 -20.37 -20.26 34.24
N GLY A 160 -20.81 -21.40 34.77
CA GLY A 160 -21.99 -21.48 35.66
C GLY A 160 -21.91 -20.67 36.97
N ALA A 161 -20.73 -20.15 37.33
CA ALA A 161 -20.54 -19.25 38.48
C ALA A 161 -20.92 -17.79 38.22
N LEU A 162 -21.30 -17.43 36.98
CA LEU A 162 -21.86 -16.10 36.68
C LEU A 162 -23.27 -15.89 37.25
N TRP A 163 -23.90 -16.96 37.73
CA TRP A 163 -25.16 -16.90 38.46
C TRP A 163 -24.91 -16.58 39.94
N ASN A 164 -25.04 -15.31 40.33
CA ASN A 164 -25.20 -14.95 41.73
C ASN A 164 -26.70 -14.99 42.06
N ALA A 165 -27.12 -16.00 42.81
CA ALA A 165 -28.41 -16.04 43.50
C ALA A 165 -28.40 -15.12 44.72
#